data_AF-A0AAU7AKZ6-F1
#
_entry.id   AF-A0AAU7AKZ6-F1
#
_cell.length_a   1.000
_cell.length_b   1.000
_cell.length_c   1.000
_cell.angle_alpha   90.00
_cell.angle_beta   90.00
_cell.angle_gamma   90.00
#
_symmetry.space_group_name_H-M   'P 1'
#
loop_
_entity.id
_entity.type
_entity.pdbx_description
1 polymer ?
#
loop_
_entity_poly.entity_id
_entity_poly.type
_entity_poly.pdbx_seq_one_letter_code
_entity_poly.pdbx_strand_id
1 'polypeptide(L)'
;MAAEIAYNKEAGLVQAPRQAEYAIFAKITHCLSATEKQKHEAFADYIYALHQNRKLWSTIARDVADNENKLSPALRAQIFYLAEFTHVHTSKILSDNAALQPLIDVNLAIMRGLTVGTSK
;
A
#
# COMPACT_ATOMS: atom_id res chain seq x y z
N MET A 1 -42.99 5.44 -1.29
CA MET A 1 -41.75 5.34 -0.50
C MET A 1 -40.95 4.16 -1.03
N ALA A 2 -39.99 4.41 -1.93
CA ALA A 2 -39.07 3.40 -2.43
C ALA A 2 -37.81 4.12 -2.96
N ALA A 3 -36.90 4.48 -2.05
CA ALA A 3 -35.62 5.09 -2.42
C ALA A 3 -34.50 4.91 -1.38
N GLU A 4 -34.53 3.87 -0.53
CA GLU A 4 -33.50 3.68 0.52
C GLU A 4 -32.73 2.36 0.45
N ILE A 5 -33.06 1.45 -0.49
CA ILE A 5 -32.47 0.10 -0.51
C ILE A 5 -31.30 -0.03 -1.50
N ALA A 6 -31.06 0.95 -2.37
CA ALA A 6 -29.97 0.90 -3.35
C ALA A 6 -28.64 1.50 -2.85
N TYR A 7 -28.67 2.49 -1.94
CA TYR A 7 -27.46 3.21 -1.51
C TYR A 7 -26.51 2.35 -0.64
N ASN A 8 -27.05 1.37 0.09
CA ASN A 8 -26.27 0.55 1.03
C ASN A 8 -25.50 -0.61 0.38
N LYS A 9 -25.95 -1.10 -0.79
CA LYS A 9 -25.35 -2.28 -1.42
C LYS A 9 -24.07 -1.93 -2.19
N GLU A 10 -24.03 -0.74 -2.80
CA GLU A 10 -22.85 -0.22 -3.51
C GLU A 10 -21.78 0.30 -2.54
N ALA A 11 -22.18 0.96 -1.45
CA ALA A 11 -21.25 1.42 -0.42
C ALA A 11 -20.49 0.24 0.24
N GLY A 12 -21.17 -0.87 0.53
CA GLY A 12 -20.53 -2.08 1.09
C GLY A 12 -19.50 -2.72 0.16
N LEU A 13 -19.77 -2.75 -1.15
CA LEU A 13 -18.84 -3.27 -2.16
C LEU A 13 -17.66 -2.34 -2.44
N VAL A 14 -17.75 -1.04 -2.14
CA VAL A 14 -16.63 -0.09 -2.25
C VAL A 14 -15.78 -0.06 -0.97
N GLN A 15 -16.40 -0.28 0.19
CA GLN A 15 -15.73 -0.38 1.48
C GLN A 15 -14.91 -1.68 1.62
N ALA A 16 -15.42 -2.82 1.12
CA ALA A 16 -14.71 -4.10 1.20
C ALA A 16 -13.34 -4.12 0.48
N PRO A 17 -13.18 -3.59 -0.75
CA PRO A 17 -11.89 -3.40 -1.41
C PRO A 17 -10.92 -2.53 -0.60
N ARG A 18 -11.38 -1.39 -0.07
CA ARG A 18 -10.53 -0.50 0.73
C ARG A 18 -10.08 -1.12 2.06
N GLN A 19 -10.95 -1.89 2.71
CA GLN A 19 -10.60 -2.64 3.91
C GLN A 19 -9.57 -3.74 3.60
N ALA A 20 -9.70 -4.42 2.46
CA ALA A 20 -8.73 -5.40 2.00
C ALA A 20 -7.37 -4.75 1.70
N GLU A 21 -7.35 -3.61 1.00
CA GLU A 21 -6.13 -2.83 0.75
C GLU A 21 -5.46 -2.42 2.06
N TYR A 22 -6.22 -1.87 3.01
CA TYR A 22 -5.73 -1.49 4.33
C TYR A 22 -5.11 -2.69 5.06
N ALA A 23 -5.78 -3.84 5.07
CA ALA A 23 -5.29 -5.04 5.75
C ALA A 23 -3.97 -5.54 5.14
N ILE A 24 -3.82 -5.50 3.82
CA ILE A 24 -2.59 -5.89 3.12
C ILE A 24 -1.45 -4.92 3.47
N PHE A 25 -1.70 -3.61 3.41
CA PHE A 25 -0.72 -2.59 3.82
C PHE A 25 -0.31 -2.75 5.29
N ALA A 26 -1.27 -2.95 6.19
CA ALA A 26 -1.01 -3.13 7.62
C ALA A 26 -0.11 -4.35 7.87
N LYS A 27 -0.43 -5.49 7.24
CA LYS A 27 0.36 -6.72 7.37
C LYS A 27 1.80 -6.52 6.89
N ILE A 28 1.99 -5.97 5.70
CA ILE A 28 3.32 -5.77 5.13
C ILE A 28 4.13 -4.76 5.95
N THR A 29 3.50 -3.66 6.39
CA THR A 29 4.15 -2.65 7.24
C THR A 29 4.60 -3.25 8.56
N HIS A 30 3.77 -4.08 9.18
CA HIS A 30 4.14 -4.81 10.39
C HIS A 30 5.35 -5.72 10.17
N CYS A 31 5.39 -6.48 9.06
CA CYS A 31 6.54 -7.32 8.73
C CYS A 31 7.82 -6.52 8.50
N LEU A 32 7.75 -5.37 7.80
CA LEU A 32 8.90 -4.48 7.63
C LEU A 32 9.41 -3.96 8.99
N SER A 33 8.53 -3.46 9.85
CA SER A 33 8.92 -2.95 11.18
C SER A 33 9.47 -4.05 12.11
N ALA A 34 8.93 -5.27 12.05
CA ALA A 34 9.40 -6.39 12.86
C ALA A 34 10.82 -6.82 12.45
N THR A 35 11.08 -6.84 11.14
CA THR A 35 12.38 -7.28 10.60
C THR A 35 13.46 -6.19 10.65
N GLU A 36 13.07 -4.92 10.81
CA GLU A 36 14.02 -3.80 10.97
C GLU A 36 14.98 -3.99 12.14
N LYS A 37 14.47 -4.49 13.27
CA LYS A 37 15.26 -4.69 14.50
C LYS A 37 16.06 -5.99 14.53
N GLN A 38 15.79 -6.92 13.60
CA GLN A 38 16.30 -8.30 13.61
C GLN A 38 17.03 -8.66 12.31
N LYS A 39 17.56 -7.68 11.58
CA LYS A 39 18.15 -7.87 10.24
C LYS A 39 19.17 -9.01 10.15
N HIS A 40 19.97 -9.22 11.19
CA HIS A 40 21.00 -10.27 11.23
C HIS A 40 20.47 -11.64 11.69
N GLU A 41 19.39 -11.67 12.45
CA GLU A 41 18.80 -12.89 13.02
C GLU A 41 17.73 -13.49 12.09
N ALA A 42 17.03 -12.64 11.33
CA ALA A 42 15.91 -12.99 10.47
C ALA A 42 16.06 -12.45 9.04
N PHE A 43 17.24 -12.66 8.43
CA PHE A 43 17.55 -12.11 7.10
C PHE A 43 16.58 -12.62 6.01
N ALA A 44 16.15 -13.88 6.07
CA ALA A 44 15.17 -14.42 5.12
C ALA A 44 13.82 -13.68 5.20
N ASP A 45 13.33 -13.43 6.43
CA ASP A 45 12.09 -12.69 6.66
C ASP A 45 12.21 -11.22 6.24
N TYR A 46 13.37 -10.61 6.45
CA TYR A 46 13.69 -9.25 6.00
C TYR A 46 13.58 -9.12 4.48
N ILE A 47 14.23 -10.04 3.73
CA ILE A 47 14.14 -10.08 2.27
C ILE A 47 12.71 -10.37 1.80
N TYR A 48 12.02 -11.29 2.48
CA TYR A 48 10.64 -11.60 2.18
C TYR A 48 9.72 -10.38 2.35
N ALA A 49 9.86 -9.63 3.45
CA ALA A 49 9.08 -8.42 3.71
C ALA A 49 9.30 -7.35 2.63
N LEU A 50 10.56 -7.10 2.24
CA LEU A 50 10.90 -6.19 1.15
C LEU A 50 10.31 -6.64 -0.19
N HIS A 51 10.38 -7.94 -0.50
CA HIS A 51 9.79 -8.49 -1.71
C HIS A 51 8.26 -8.33 -1.73
N GLN A 52 7.57 -8.63 -0.62
CA GLN A 52 6.12 -8.44 -0.54
C GLN A 52 5.73 -6.96 -0.69
N ASN A 53 6.48 -6.05 -0.07
CA ASN A 53 6.26 -4.62 -0.23
C ASN A 53 6.41 -4.18 -1.70
N ARG A 54 7.49 -4.63 -2.36
CA ARG A 54 7.72 -4.35 -3.78
C ARG A 54 6.60 -4.90 -4.67
N LYS A 55 6.13 -6.13 -4.40
CA LYS A 55 5.04 -6.78 -5.14
C LYS A 55 3.71 -6.05 -4.97
N LEU A 56 3.40 -5.59 -3.76
CA LEU A 56 2.22 -4.77 -3.48
C LEU A 56 2.23 -3.51 -4.35
N TRP A 57 3.33 -2.76 -4.32
CA TRP A 57 3.46 -1.51 -5.07
C TRP A 57 3.43 -1.71 -6.59
N SER A 58 4.00 -2.81 -7.13
CA SER A 58 3.80 -3.15 -8.54
C SER A 58 2.34 -3.44 -8.90
N THR A 59 1.61 -4.09 -8.01
CA THR A 59 0.19 -4.40 -8.23
C THR A 59 -0.65 -3.12 -8.25
N ILE A 60 -0.40 -2.21 -7.30
CA ILE A 60 -1.05 -0.91 -7.23
C ILE A 60 -0.71 -0.07 -8.47
N ALA A 61 0.56 0.01 -8.85
CA ALA A 61 0.99 0.76 -10.04
C ALA A 61 0.27 0.28 -11.30
N ARG A 62 0.11 -1.04 -11.48
CA ARG A 62 -0.65 -1.61 -12.59
C ARG A 62 -2.14 -1.23 -12.52
N ASP A 63 -2.75 -1.30 -11.35
CA ASP A 63 -4.17 -0.95 -11.18
C ASP A 63 -4.44 0.53 -11.46
N VAL A 64 -3.57 1.43 -10.99
CA VAL A 64 -3.68 2.86 -11.30
C VAL A 64 -3.24 3.21 -12.72
N ALA A 65 -2.56 2.31 -13.44
CA ALA A 65 -2.27 2.46 -14.86
C ALA A 65 -3.52 2.26 -15.73
N ASP A 66 -4.49 1.48 -15.24
CA ASP A 66 -5.65 1.09 -16.01
C ASP A 66 -6.49 2.32 -16.41
N ASN A 67 -7.03 2.28 -17.64
CA ASN A 67 -7.89 3.33 -18.16
C ASN A 67 -9.28 3.32 -17.49
N GLU A 68 -9.70 2.19 -16.93
CA GLU A 68 -10.94 2.06 -16.17
C GLU A 68 -10.80 2.50 -14.70
N ASN A 69 -9.58 2.88 -14.27
CA ASN A 69 -9.34 3.33 -12.91
C ASN A 69 -10.08 4.66 -12.64
N LYS A 70 -10.88 4.67 -11.57
CA LYS A 70 -11.79 5.79 -11.23
C LYS A 70 -11.12 6.92 -10.45
N LEU A 71 -9.83 6.81 -10.13
CA LEU A 71 -9.10 7.87 -9.44
C LEU A 71 -8.81 9.05 -10.38
N SER A 72 -8.67 10.25 -9.81
CA SER A 72 -8.29 11.42 -10.60
C SER A 72 -6.89 11.24 -11.20
N PRO A 73 -6.60 11.82 -12.38
CA PRO A 73 -5.27 11.73 -13.00
C PRO A 73 -4.14 12.18 -12.07
N ALA A 74 -4.39 13.23 -11.28
CA ALA A 74 -3.44 13.74 -10.29
C ALA A 74 -3.12 12.71 -9.19
N LEU A 75 -4.15 12.03 -8.65
CA LEU A 75 -3.95 11.01 -7.62
C LEU A 75 -3.25 9.77 -8.20
N ARG A 76 -3.61 9.35 -9.41
CA ARG A 76 -2.92 8.27 -10.13
C ARG A 76 -1.42 8.58 -10.28
N ALA A 77 -1.07 9.79 -10.72
CA ALA A 77 0.32 10.22 -10.86
C ALA A 77 1.09 10.21 -9.53
N GLN A 78 0.48 10.67 -8.44
CA GLN A 78 1.09 10.61 -7.11
C GLN A 78 1.33 9.18 -6.65
N ILE A 79 0.37 8.27 -6.85
CA ILE A 79 0.52 6.85 -6.50
C ILE A 79 1.61 6.19 -7.34
N PHE A 80 1.70 6.50 -8.64
CA PHE A 80 2.77 6.04 -9.51
C PHE A 80 4.15 6.47 -9.00
N TYR A 81 4.29 7.74 -8.61
CA TYR A 81 5.54 8.25 -8.05
C TYR A 81 5.94 7.51 -6.76
N LEU A 82 4.97 7.22 -5.87
CA LEU A 82 5.23 6.44 -4.65
C LEU A 82 5.62 4.98 -4.95
N ALA A 83 5.03 4.37 -5.99
CA ALA A 83 5.42 3.04 -6.44
C ALA A 83 6.87 3.03 -6.94
N GLU A 84 7.24 4.00 -7.79
CA GLU A 84 8.60 4.15 -8.29
C GLU A 84 9.60 4.40 -7.15
N PHE A 85 9.27 5.33 -6.24
CA PHE A 85 10.07 5.56 -5.03
C PHE A 85 10.30 4.26 -4.25
N THR A 86 9.24 3.48 -4.02
CA THR A 86 9.33 2.22 -3.29
C THR A 86 10.22 1.21 -4.00
N HIS A 87 10.14 1.11 -5.33
CA HIS A 87 11.01 0.25 -6.14
C HIS A 87 12.48 0.64 -6.02
N VAL A 88 12.78 1.93 -6.19
CA VAL A 88 14.15 2.48 -6.11
C VAL A 88 14.71 2.30 -4.70
N HIS A 89 13.95 2.66 -3.68
CA HIS A 89 14.41 2.61 -2.30
C HIS A 89 14.57 1.17 -1.78
N THR A 90 13.69 0.25 -2.17
CA THR A 90 13.88 -1.19 -1.90
C THR A 90 15.20 -1.69 -2.48
N SER A 91 15.57 -1.25 -3.68
CA SER A 91 16.82 -1.65 -4.32
C SER A 91 18.03 -1.12 -3.52
N LYS A 92 18.00 0.14 -3.08
CA LYS A 92 19.02 0.75 -2.21
C LYS A 92 19.17 0.06 -0.86
N ILE A 93 18.07 -0.44 -0.28
CA ILE A 93 18.13 -1.21 0.97
C ILE A 93 18.93 -2.51 0.77
N LEU A 94 18.75 -3.15 -0.38
CA LEU A 94 19.40 -4.41 -0.73
C LEU A 94 20.85 -4.24 -1.17
N SER A 95 21.19 -3.16 -1.88
CA SER A 95 22.56 -2.90 -2.39
C SER A 95 23.43 -2.08 -1.44
N ASP A 96 22.86 -1.05 -0.81
CA ASP A 96 23.62 0.04 -0.18
C ASP A 96 23.29 0.21 1.32
N ASN A 97 22.63 -0.79 1.92
CA ASN A 97 22.27 -0.79 3.35
C ASN A 97 21.44 0.43 3.79
N ALA A 98 20.56 0.94 2.91
CA ALA A 98 19.63 2.01 3.25
C ALA A 98 18.62 1.59 4.34
N ALA A 99 18.03 2.57 5.02
CA ALA A 99 17.04 2.33 6.08
C ALA A 99 15.67 1.89 5.54
N LEU A 100 14.95 1.08 6.34
CA LEU A 100 13.57 0.64 6.05
C LEU A 100 12.53 1.72 6.31
N GLN A 101 12.78 2.61 7.27
CA GLN A 101 11.84 3.63 7.74
C GLN A 101 11.09 4.39 6.61
N PRO A 102 11.73 4.82 5.50
CA PRO A 102 11.01 5.51 4.43
C PRO A 102 9.92 4.67 3.75
N LEU A 103 10.09 3.33 3.65
CA LEU A 103 9.04 2.44 3.14
C LEU A 103 7.87 2.32 4.12
N ILE A 104 8.19 2.24 5.42
CA ILE A 104 7.21 2.17 6.50
C ILE A 104 6.36 3.45 6.52
N ASP A 105 7.00 4.62 6.43
CA ASP A 105 6.31 5.91 6.45
C ASP A 105 5.37 6.08 5.26
N VAL A 106 5.80 5.67 4.06
CA VAL A 106 4.96 5.69 2.86
C VAL A 106 3.71 4.80 3.04
N ASN A 107 3.89 3.58 3.54
CA ASN A 107 2.74 2.68 3.78
C ASN A 107 1.79 3.23 4.84
N LEU A 108 2.32 3.81 5.93
CA LEU A 108 1.51 4.46 6.97
C LEU A 108 0.74 5.67 6.41
N ALA A 109 1.34 6.46 5.54
CA ALA A 109 0.66 7.58 4.88
C ALA A 109 -0.52 7.10 4.00
N ILE A 110 -0.34 6.01 3.24
CA ILE A 110 -1.42 5.38 2.48
C ILE A 110 -2.54 4.89 3.39
N MET A 111 -2.20 4.16 4.45
CA MET A 111 -3.18 3.65 5.43
C MET A 111 -4.01 4.79 6.05
N ARG A 112 -3.38 5.92 6.39
CA ARG A 112 -4.08 7.13 6.87
C ARG A 112 -5.02 7.71 5.80
N GLY A 113 -4.61 7.71 4.54
CA GLY A 113 -5.46 8.14 3.43
C GLY A 113 -6.68 7.22 3.24
N LEU A 114 -6.48 5.91 3.38
CA LEU A 114 -7.55 4.91 3.27
C LEU A 114 -8.59 5.06 4.38
N THR A 115 -8.20 5.38 5.62
CA THR A 115 -9.14 5.56 6.74
C THR A 115 -9.94 6.85 6.63
N VAL A 116 -9.33 7.97 6.23
CA VAL A 116 -10.06 9.25 6.04
C VAL A 116 -11.14 9.13 4.96
N GLY A 117 -10.88 8.33 3.91
CA GLY A 117 -11.87 8.04 2.87
C GLY A 117 -13.06 7.18 3.31
N THR A 118 -13.10 6.68 4.56
CA THR A 118 -14.22 5.90 5.11
C THR A 118 -15.19 6.72 5.96
N SER A 119 -14.85 7.96 6.31
CA SER A 119 -15.59 8.79 7.28
C SER A 119 -16.43 9.92 6.64
N LYS A 120 -16.94 9.73 5.42
CA LYS A 120 -17.89 10.66 4.79
C LYS A 120 -19.11 9.92 4.27
#